data_AF-A0A955IY30-F1
#
_entry.id   AF-A0A955IY30-F1
#
_cell.length_a   1.000
_cell.length_b   1.000
_cell.length_c   1.000
_cell.angle_alpha   90.00
_cell.angle_beta   90.00
_cell.angle_gamma   90.00
#
_symmetry.space_group_name_H-M   'P 1'
#
loop_
_entity.id
_entity.type
_entity.pdbx_description
1 polymer ?
#
loop_
_entity_poly.entity_id
_entity_poly.type
_entity_poly.pdbx_seq_one_letter_code
_entity_poly.pdbx_strand_id
1 'polypeptide(L)'
;MSEHTPANTPESDNPISRIEPRIETRRLKCSSGRVADLTGTGMRLLVSSSNKPEVGDVQSFTFKDKHHTIEVTGTVRWVADAQGLTRKCQVGIQFNDLAPKVREALMRLAVQGNLGEPGKPIDEVEIKYPDLYKMLGVTPYATDDEIRRAYHIEARRWHPDLNKSESAADHFETLTKAYEVLRDPEMRLRYDQRFGDERAA
;
A
#
# COMPACT_ATOMS: atom_id res chain seq x y z
N MET A 1 -39.71 40.66 -0.13
CA MET A 1 -38.27 40.62 -0.42
C MET A 1 -37.72 39.49 0.43
N SER A 2 -37.56 38.32 -0.17
CA SER A 2 -37.30 37.07 0.57
C SER A 2 -35.80 36.91 0.79
N GLU A 3 -35.39 36.94 2.06
CA GLU A 3 -34.03 36.64 2.48
C GLU A 3 -33.72 35.16 2.22
N HIS A 4 -32.76 34.90 1.34
CA HIS A 4 -32.17 33.58 1.13
C HIS A 4 -31.08 33.37 2.18
N THR A 5 -31.38 32.55 3.18
CA THR A 5 -30.37 31.91 4.03
C THR A 5 -29.55 30.97 3.15
N PRO A 6 -28.20 31.04 3.12
CA PRO A 6 -27.42 30.04 2.43
C PRO A 6 -27.50 28.72 3.21
N ALA A 7 -27.96 27.69 2.50
CA ALA A 7 -28.02 26.33 2.97
C ALA A 7 -26.62 25.88 3.41
N ASN A 8 -26.54 25.45 4.66
CA ASN A 8 -25.39 24.75 5.21
C ASN A 8 -25.28 23.42 4.44
N THR A 9 -24.39 23.40 3.44
CA THR A 9 -24.10 22.21 2.65
C THR A 9 -23.17 21.34 3.51
N PRO A 10 -23.51 20.08 3.83
CA PRO A 10 -22.58 19.21 4.53
C PRO A 10 -21.35 19.06 3.65
N GLU A 11 -20.19 19.41 4.20
CA GLU A 11 -18.86 19.33 3.59
C GLU A 11 -18.70 18.02 2.82
N SER A 12 -18.99 18.07 1.52
CA SER A 12 -18.67 17.02 0.57
C SER A 12 -17.18 17.09 0.29
N ASP A 13 -16.53 15.93 0.32
CA ASP A 13 -15.18 15.70 -0.15
C ASP A 13 -14.09 16.47 0.60
N ASN A 14 -13.66 15.89 1.72
CA ASN A 14 -12.23 15.84 1.97
C ASN A 14 -11.70 14.53 1.35
N PRO A 15 -11.18 14.53 0.11
CA PRO A 15 -10.50 13.38 -0.42
C PRO A 15 -9.20 13.30 0.35
N ILE A 16 -9.11 12.41 1.35
CA ILE A 16 -7.81 11.99 1.89
C ILE A 16 -6.98 11.65 0.65
N SER A 17 -5.98 12.49 0.36
CA SER A 17 -5.14 12.46 -0.82
C SER A 17 -4.68 11.03 -1.05
N ARG A 18 -5.24 10.38 -2.09
CA ARG A 18 -5.06 8.93 -2.30
C ARG A 18 -3.71 8.69 -2.96
N ILE A 19 -2.86 7.92 -2.29
CA ILE A 19 -1.43 7.75 -2.62
C ILE A 19 -1.19 6.58 -3.62
N GLU A 20 -2.11 5.64 -3.80
CA GLU A 20 -1.91 4.45 -4.66
C GLU A 20 -2.90 4.34 -5.85
N PRO A 21 -2.42 4.01 -7.09
CA PRO A 21 -3.28 3.69 -8.22
C PRO A 21 -3.98 2.32 -8.02
N ARG A 22 -5.28 2.23 -8.32
CA ARG A 22 -6.10 1.02 -8.11
C ARG A 22 -6.06 0.08 -9.31
N ILE A 23 -5.83 -1.21 -9.05
CA ILE A 23 -5.85 -2.27 -10.07
C ILE A 23 -7.27 -2.80 -10.18
N GLU A 24 -7.96 -2.43 -11.26
CA GLU A 24 -9.32 -2.90 -11.54
C GLU A 24 -9.32 -4.40 -11.86
N THR A 25 -10.09 -5.17 -11.10
CA THR A 25 -10.17 -6.62 -11.22
C THR A 25 -11.47 -7.01 -11.95
N ARG A 26 -11.32 -7.78 -13.03
CA ARG A 26 -12.48 -8.15 -13.87
C ARG A 26 -13.27 -9.34 -13.33
N ARG A 27 -12.61 -10.27 -12.63
CA ARG A 27 -13.21 -11.56 -12.21
C ARG A 27 -12.86 -12.00 -10.78
N LEU A 28 -12.15 -11.16 -10.03
CA LEU A 28 -11.68 -11.54 -8.70
C LEU A 28 -12.84 -11.56 -7.69
N LYS A 29 -12.82 -12.55 -6.80
CA LYS A 29 -13.76 -12.72 -5.70
C LYS A 29 -13.00 -13.11 -4.43
N CYS A 30 -13.53 -12.67 -3.30
CA CYS A 30 -13.15 -13.14 -1.98
C CYS A 30 -14.37 -13.77 -1.29
N SER A 31 -14.20 -14.27 -0.06
CA SER A 31 -15.28 -14.82 0.77
C SER A 31 -16.54 -13.92 0.84
N SER A 32 -16.34 -12.61 0.91
CA SER A 32 -17.41 -11.61 1.11
C SER A 32 -18.02 -11.03 -0.17
N GLY A 33 -17.52 -11.38 -1.35
CA GLY A 33 -18.13 -10.93 -2.60
C GLY A 33 -17.16 -10.70 -3.77
N ARG A 34 -17.61 -9.89 -4.73
CA ARG A 34 -16.80 -9.53 -5.89
C ARG A 34 -15.86 -8.40 -5.52
N VAL A 35 -14.59 -8.55 -5.86
CA VAL A 35 -13.59 -7.50 -5.74
C VAL A 35 -13.69 -6.63 -7.01
N ALA A 36 -13.86 -5.33 -6.84
CA ALA A 36 -13.80 -4.35 -7.93
C ALA A 36 -12.34 -3.96 -8.19
N ASP A 37 -11.62 -3.61 -7.13
CA ASP A 37 -10.19 -3.34 -7.20
C ASP A 37 -9.47 -3.90 -5.97
N LEU A 38 -8.19 -4.19 -6.14
CA LEU A 38 -7.31 -4.73 -5.10
C LEU A 38 -5.94 -4.07 -5.19
N THR A 39 -5.38 -3.69 -4.05
CA THR A 39 -3.98 -3.28 -3.88
C THR A 39 -3.36 -4.06 -2.72
N GLY A 40 -2.07 -3.86 -2.44
CA GLY A 40 -1.42 -4.42 -1.25
C GLY A 40 -1.87 -3.80 0.07
N THR A 41 -2.67 -2.73 0.06
CA THR A 41 -3.10 -1.98 1.26
C THR A 41 -4.60 -2.02 1.48
N GLY A 42 -5.40 -2.35 0.46
CA GLY A 42 -6.83 -2.37 0.58
C GLY A 42 -7.53 -2.85 -0.68
N MET A 43 -8.85 -2.76 -0.67
CA MET A 43 -9.68 -3.16 -1.79
C MET A 43 -11.01 -2.42 -1.83
N ARG A 44 -11.68 -2.51 -2.97
CA ARG A 44 -13.10 -2.20 -3.10
C ARG A 44 -13.88 -3.46 -3.35
N LEU A 45 -14.87 -3.72 -2.51
CA LEU A 45 -15.82 -4.81 -2.67
C LEU A 45 -17.14 -4.32 -3.23
N LEU A 46 -17.79 -5.16 -4.03
CA LEU A 46 -19.22 -5.09 -4.31
C LEU A 46 -19.93 -6.15 -3.50
N VAL A 47 -20.76 -5.72 -2.56
CA VAL A 47 -21.54 -6.58 -1.67
C VAL A 47 -23.04 -6.33 -1.85
N SER A 48 -23.88 -7.27 -1.39
CA SER A 48 -25.34 -7.10 -1.41
C SER A 48 -25.76 -6.00 -0.44
N SER A 49 -26.67 -5.11 -0.85
CA SER A 49 -27.22 -4.07 0.03
C SER A 49 -27.98 -4.64 1.23
N SER A 50 -28.36 -5.92 1.21
CA SER A 50 -29.02 -6.60 2.34
C SER A 50 -28.08 -6.95 3.50
N ASN A 51 -26.76 -6.95 3.28
CA ASN A 51 -25.75 -7.21 4.29
C ASN A 51 -24.67 -6.12 4.23
N LYS A 52 -25.13 -4.86 4.34
CA LYS A 52 -24.30 -3.66 4.24
C LYS A 52 -23.54 -3.48 5.57
N PRO A 53 -22.20 -3.48 5.55
CA PRO A 53 -21.40 -3.26 6.76
C PRO A 53 -21.39 -1.77 7.15
N GLU A 54 -20.99 -1.49 8.38
CA GLU A 54 -20.80 -0.13 8.90
C GLU A 54 -19.35 0.33 8.77
N VAL A 55 -19.14 1.64 8.69
CA VAL A 55 -17.78 2.22 8.68
C VAL A 55 -17.14 1.98 10.05
N GLY A 56 -15.93 1.43 10.04
CA GLY A 56 -15.23 1.00 11.25
C GLY A 56 -15.30 -0.51 11.50
N ASP A 57 -16.20 -1.24 10.85
CA ASP A 57 -16.27 -2.70 10.99
C ASP A 57 -14.96 -3.35 10.57
N VAL A 58 -14.47 -4.26 11.41
CA VAL A 58 -13.33 -5.14 11.08
C VAL A 58 -13.89 -6.46 10.56
N GLN A 59 -13.45 -6.85 9.37
CA GLN A 59 -13.90 -8.07 8.70
C GLN A 59 -12.72 -8.90 8.20
N SER A 60 -12.91 -10.22 8.17
CA SER A 60 -11.96 -11.17 7.56
C SER A 60 -12.33 -11.50 6.12
N PHE A 61 -11.33 -11.58 5.26
CA PHE A 61 -11.47 -11.86 3.83
C PHE A 61 -10.54 -13.00 3.44
N THR A 62 -11.10 -14.00 2.78
CA THR A 62 -10.32 -15.11 2.25
C THR A 62 -10.15 -14.96 0.74
N PHE A 63 -8.91 -15.01 0.27
CA PHE A 63 -8.55 -15.08 -1.14
C PHE A 63 -7.98 -16.45 -1.47
N LYS A 64 -8.33 -16.99 -2.64
CA LYS A 64 -7.92 -18.32 -3.07
C LYS A 64 -7.51 -18.30 -4.53
N ASP A 65 -6.48 -19.06 -4.84
CA ASP A 65 -6.17 -19.51 -6.21
C ASP A 65 -6.23 -21.05 -6.26
N LYS A 66 -5.67 -21.65 -7.32
CA LYS A 66 -5.64 -23.11 -7.47
C LYS A 66 -4.76 -23.84 -6.43
N HIS A 67 -3.80 -23.14 -5.85
CA HIS A 67 -2.71 -23.71 -5.05
C HIS A 67 -2.64 -23.17 -3.62
N HIS A 68 -3.22 -22.00 -3.34
CA HIS A 68 -3.05 -21.25 -2.12
C HIS A 68 -4.36 -20.66 -1.61
N THR A 69 -4.39 -20.41 -0.31
CA THR A 69 -5.45 -19.69 0.38
C THR A 69 -4.78 -18.73 1.36
N ILE A 70 -5.18 -17.47 1.32
CA ILE A 70 -4.79 -16.46 2.32
C ILE A 70 -6.01 -15.88 2.99
N GLU A 71 -5.87 -15.57 4.28
CA GLU A 71 -6.85 -14.83 5.05
C GLU A 71 -6.24 -13.50 5.49
N VAL A 72 -7.00 -12.43 5.31
CA VAL A 72 -6.59 -11.08 5.68
C VAL A 72 -7.73 -10.40 6.43
N THR A 73 -7.39 -9.54 7.38
CA THR A 73 -8.37 -8.70 8.05
C THR A 73 -8.32 -7.29 7.48
N GLY A 74 -9.44 -6.60 7.50
CA GLY A 74 -9.50 -5.21 7.06
C GLY A 74 -10.65 -4.44 7.69
N THR A 75 -10.43 -3.15 7.82
CA THR A 75 -11.38 -2.19 8.38
C THR A 75 -12.16 -1.49 7.27
N VAL A 76 -13.47 -1.42 7.40
CA VAL A 76 -14.33 -0.66 6.48
C VAL A 76 -14.07 0.83 6.65
N ARG A 77 -13.63 1.49 5.57
CA ARG A 77 -13.33 2.93 5.56
C ARG A 77 -14.46 3.78 4.99
N TRP A 78 -15.21 3.23 4.05
CA TRP A 78 -16.36 3.91 3.46
C TRP A 78 -17.32 2.90 2.83
N VAL A 79 -18.59 3.30 2.73
CA VAL A 79 -19.64 2.53 2.05
C VAL A 79 -20.44 3.47 1.17
N ALA A 80 -20.65 3.09 -0.09
CA ALA A 80 -21.44 3.86 -1.04
C ALA A 80 -22.43 2.94 -1.77
N ASP A 81 -23.68 3.39 -1.94
CA ASP A 81 -24.63 2.62 -2.73
C ASP A 81 -24.26 2.69 -4.22
N ALA A 82 -24.34 1.56 -4.92
CA ALA A 82 -24.03 1.55 -6.35
C ALA A 82 -25.15 2.30 -7.10
N GLN A 83 -24.80 3.34 -7.86
CA GLN A 83 -25.79 4.13 -8.61
C GLN A 83 -26.57 3.23 -9.60
N GLY A 84 -27.89 3.11 -9.40
CA GLY A 84 -28.81 2.36 -10.28
C GLY A 84 -29.72 1.35 -9.55
N LEU A 85 -30.41 0.49 -10.32
CA LEU A 85 -31.36 -0.54 -9.85
C LEU A 85 -30.70 -1.81 -9.27
N THR A 86 -29.39 -1.81 -9.06
CA THR A 86 -28.70 -2.98 -8.51
C THR A 86 -28.80 -2.97 -6.99
N ARG A 87 -29.30 -4.04 -6.36
CA ARG A 87 -29.27 -4.26 -4.89
C ARG A 87 -27.83 -4.51 -4.38
N LYS A 88 -26.89 -3.64 -4.74
CA LYS A 88 -25.47 -3.75 -4.42
C LYS A 88 -24.95 -2.44 -3.87
N CYS A 89 -23.99 -2.53 -2.96
CA CYS A 89 -23.21 -1.39 -2.48
C CYS A 89 -21.72 -1.67 -2.67
N GLN A 90 -20.96 -0.59 -2.80
CA GLN A 90 -19.51 -0.59 -2.83
C GLN A 90 -18.98 -0.32 -1.43
N VAL A 91 -17.97 -1.09 -1.03
CA VAL A 91 -17.34 -0.98 0.29
C VAL A 91 -15.84 -0.82 0.08
N GLY A 92 -15.27 0.26 0.63
CA GLY A 92 -13.83 0.46 0.67
C GLY A 92 -13.24 -0.12 1.95
N ILE A 93 -12.27 -1.02 1.81
CA ILE A 93 -11.62 -1.71 2.92
C ILE A 93 -10.14 -1.38 2.92
N GLN A 94 -9.60 -1.08 4.09
CA GLN A 94 -8.17 -1.00 4.33
C GLN A 94 -7.74 -2.25 5.10
N PHE A 95 -6.72 -2.96 4.62
CA PHE A 95 -6.22 -4.13 5.33
C PHE A 95 -5.44 -3.74 6.58
N ASN A 96 -5.56 -4.56 7.62
CA ASN A 96 -4.91 -4.35 8.90
C ASN A 96 -3.63 -5.21 8.96
N ASP A 97 -2.50 -4.60 9.31
CA ASP A 97 -1.23 -5.27 9.68
C ASP A 97 -0.83 -6.48 8.81
N LEU A 98 -0.90 -6.34 7.48
CA LEU A 98 -0.47 -7.40 6.58
C LEU A 98 1.06 -7.52 6.50
N ALA A 99 1.53 -8.75 6.68
CA ALA A 99 2.91 -9.13 6.40
C ALA A 99 3.28 -8.79 4.94
N PRO A 100 4.50 -8.30 4.67
CA PRO A 100 4.90 -7.87 3.32
C PRO A 100 4.69 -8.92 2.23
N LYS A 101 4.99 -10.20 2.52
CA LYS A 101 4.77 -11.32 1.58
C LYS A 101 3.29 -11.52 1.22
N VAL A 102 2.37 -11.27 2.16
CA VAL A 102 0.93 -11.38 1.92
C VAL A 102 0.43 -10.22 1.04
N ARG A 103 1.00 -9.02 1.21
CA ARG A 103 0.69 -7.87 0.34
C ARG A 103 1.14 -8.13 -1.10
N GLU A 104 2.32 -8.70 -1.28
CA GLU A 104 2.83 -9.10 -2.60
C GLU A 104 1.95 -10.17 -3.24
N ALA A 105 1.54 -11.18 -2.47
CA ALA A 105 0.59 -12.19 -2.96
C ALA A 105 -0.74 -11.57 -3.42
N LEU A 106 -1.27 -10.56 -2.69
CA LEU A 106 -2.47 -9.83 -3.09
C LEU A 106 -2.26 -8.98 -4.36
N MET A 107 -1.10 -8.33 -4.50
CA MET A 107 -0.76 -7.58 -5.72
C MET A 107 -0.63 -8.52 -6.93
N ARG A 108 0.06 -9.65 -6.78
CA ARG A 108 0.13 -10.71 -7.80
C ARG A 108 -1.26 -11.24 -8.14
N LEU A 109 -2.12 -11.43 -7.16
CA LEU A 109 -3.48 -11.87 -7.39
C LEU A 109 -4.28 -10.84 -8.19
N ALA A 110 -4.08 -9.55 -7.92
CA ALA A 110 -4.72 -8.46 -8.66
C ALA A 110 -4.26 -8.37 -10.12
N VAL A 111 -2.95 -8.50 -10.36
CA VAL A 111 -2.33 -8.35 -11.70
C VAL A 111 -2.41 -9.63 -12.53
N GLN A 112 -2.06 -10.76 -11.92
CA GLN A 112 -1.80 -12.03 -12.60
C GLN A 112 -2.85 -13.10 -12.30
N GLY A 113 -3.69 -12.91 -11.29
CA GLY A 113 -4.74 -13.86 -10.93
C GLY A 113 -4.25 -15.11 -10.17
N ASN A 114 -3.04 -15.07 -9.61
CA ASN A 114 -2.47 -16.11 -8.74
C ASN A 114 -1.80 -15.48 -7.51
N LEU A 115 -1.69 -16.24 -6.43
CA LEU A 115 -1.16 -15.81 -5.13
C LEU A 115 0.34 -16.13 -4.96
N GLY A 116 0.90 -17.03 -5.76
CA GLY A 116 2.27 -17.50 -5.59
C GLY A 116 2.64 -18.64 -6.54
N GLU A 117 3.90 -19.08 -6.45
CA GLU A 117 4.41 -20.20 -7.24
C GLU A 117 3.77 -21.53 -6.80
N PRO A 118 3.36 -22.41 -7.74
CA PRO A 118 2.80 -23.71 -7.38
C PRO A 118 3.75 -24.54 -6.51
N GLY A 119 3.27 -24.98 -5.35
CA GLY A 119 4.03 -25.86 -4.46
C GLY A 119 5.03 -25.16 -3.55
N LYS A 120 5.09 -23.82 -3.54
CA LYS A 120 5.83 -23.05 -2.52
C LYS A 120 4.85 -22.39 -1.54
N PRO A 121 5.07 -22.52 -0.23
CA PRO A 121 4.33 -21.74 0.76
C PRO A 121 4.50 -20.23 0.50
N ILE A 122 3.44 -19.44 0.73
CA ILE A 122 3.47 -17.98 0.51
C ILE A 122 4.51 -17.29 1.42
N ASP A 123 4.78 -17.90 2.57
CA ASP A 123 5.79 -17.49 3.55
C ASP A 123 7.25 -17.76 3.11
N GLU A 124 7.49 -18.60 2.09
CA GLU A 124 8.83 -18.94 1.58
C GLU A 124 9.26 -18.17 0.31
N VAL A 125 8.45 -17.21 -0.16
CA VAL A 125 8.82 -16.40 -1.34
C VAL A 125 10.05 -15.54 -1.04
N GLU A 126 11.12 -15.71 -1.84
CA GLU A 126 12.42 -14.98 -1.79
C GLU A 126 12.35 -13.69 -2.61
N ILE A 127 13.02 -12.64 -2.15
CA ILE A 127 12.87 -11.26 -2.61
C ILE A 127 14.29 -10.63 -2.69
N LYS A 128 14.67 -9.95 -3.79
CA LYS A 128 16.09 -9.92 -4.24
C LYS A 128 16.69 -8.62 -4.90
N TYR A 129 16.87 -7.46 -4.22
CA TYR A 129 17.70 -6.29 -4.71
C TYR A 129 18.14 -5.26 -3.64
N PRO A 130 19.13 -4.37 -3.91
CA PRO A 130 19.70 -3.44 -2.91
C PRO A 130 18.71 -2.37 -2.48
N ASP A 131 18.28 -2.44 -1.23
CA ASP A 131 17.21 -1.64 -0.66
C ASP A 131 17.71 -0.24 -0.23
N LEU A 132 17.49 0.79 -1.07
CA LEU A 132 17.78 2.19 -0.70
C LEU A 132 17.09 2.68 0.59
N TYR A 133 15.93 2.12 0.98
CA TYR A 133 15.27 2.50 2.23
C TYR A 133 16.02 1.91 3.44
N LYS A 134 16.49 0.67 3.34
CA LYS A 134 17.37 0.07 4.37
C LYS A 134 18.69 0.82 4.52
N MET A 135 19.25 1.37 3.43
CA MET A 135 20.48 2.19 3.52
C MET A 135 20.26 3.45 4.37
N LEU A 136 19.10 4.10 4.26
CA LEU A 136 18.72 5.25 5.09
C LEU A 136 18.15 4.85 6.46
N GLY A 137 17.98 3.55 6.74
CA GLY A 137 17.37 3.05 7.97
C GLY A 137 15.88 3.35 8.10
N VAL A 138 15.19 3.57 6.97
CA VAL A 138 13.76 3.91 6.92
C VAL A 138 12.96 2.83 6.21
N THR A 139 11.64 2.86 6.35
CA THR A 139 10.76 1.91 5.65
C THR A 139 10.43 2.41 4.23
N PRO A 140 10.03 1.53 3.30
CA PRO A 140 9.55 1.94 1.98
C PRO A 140 8.32 2.87 2.01
N TYR A 141 7.59 2.83 3.12
CA TYR A 141 6.42 3.67 3.39
C TYR A 141 6.76 4.98 4.11
N ALA A 142 8.05 5.24 4.37
CA ALA A 142 8.49 6.45 5.05
C ALA A 142 8.07 7.69 4.26
N THR A 143 7.55 8.67 4.98
CA THR A 143 7.22 9.97 4.43
C THR A 143 8.49 10.72 4.01
N ASP A 144 8.37 11.68 3.11
CA ASP A 144 9.51 12.47 2.65
C ASP A 144 10.21 13.20 3.81
N ASP A 145 9.46 13.53 4.86
CA ASP A 145 9.99 14.14 6.08
C ASP A 145 10.83 13.17 6.92
N GLU A 146 10.41 11.91 7.02
CA GLU A 146 11.17 10.85 7.68
C GLU A 146 12.44 10.48 6.91
N ILE A 147 12.36 10.41 5.58
CA ILE A 147 13.53 10.17 4.70
C ILE A 147 14.56 11.29 4.87
N ARG A 148 14.11 12.54 4.89
CA ARG A 148 14.98 13.71 5.10
C ARG A 148 15.62 13.70 6.48
N ARG A 149 14.83 13.46 7.55
CA ARG A 149 15.34 13.39 8.93
C ARG A 149 16.37 12.28 9.09
N ALA A 150 16.10 11.09 8.57
CA ALA A 150 17.02 9.96 8.66
C ALA A 150 18.34 10.23 7.92
N TYR A 151 18.28 10.81 6.72
CA TYR A 151 19.48 11.25 6.00
C TYR A 151 20.31 12.23 6.82
N HIS A 152 19.72 13.28 7.41
CA HIS A 152 20.48 14.25 8.20
C HIS A 152 21.17 13.65 9.43
N ILE A 153 20.54 12.68 10.09
CA ILE A 153 21.11 12.00 11.26
C ILE A 153 22.31 11.15 10.85
N GLU A 154 22.16 10.30 9.83
CA GLU A 154 23.23 9.40 9.38
C GLU A 154 24.34 10.14 8.63
N ALA A 155 24.02 11.17 7.85
CA ALA A 155 25.01 12.03 7.18
C ALA A 155 25.92 12.73 8.18
N ARG A 156 25.39 13.19 9.32
CA ARG A 156 26.19 13.79 10.39
C ARG A 156 27.07 12.76 11.12
N ARG A 157 26.62 11.52 11.20
CA ARG A 157 27.34 10.40 11.83
C ARG A 157 28.51 9.89 10.98
N TRP A 158 28.35 9.90 9.67
CA TRP A 158 29.34 9.42 8.70
C TRP A 158 30.10 10.54 7.98
N HIS A 159 29.90 11.80 8.36
CA HIS A 159 30.58 12.93 7.75
C HIS A 159 32.11 12.78 7.90
N PRO A 160 32.91 12.88 6.82
CA PRO A 160 34.36 12.66 6.87
C PRO A 160 35.10 13.63 7.81
N ASP A 161 34.58 14.84 8.01
CA ASP A 161 35.16 15.79 8.98
C ASP A 161 34.91 15.41 10.44
N LEU A 162 33.81 14.71 10.73
CA LEU A 162 33.40 14.30 12.09
C LEU A 162 33.83 12.86 12.41
N ASN A 163 33.96 12.02 11.38
CA ASN A 163 34.27 10.62 11.48
C ASN A 163 35.48 10.28 10.59
N LYS A 164 36.63 10.04 11.22
CA LYS A 164 37.92 9.77 10.55
C LYS A 164 38.12 8.28 10.19
N SER A 165 37.06 7.47 10.22
CA SER A 165 37.13 6.08 9.76
C SER A 165 37.35 6.03 8.25
N GLU A 166 38.18 5.10 7.78
CA GLU A 166 38.38 4.87 6.33
C GLU A 166 37.06 4.53 5.61
N SER A 167 36.10 3.94 6.32
CA SER A 167 34.77 3.60 5.78
C SER A 167 33.76 4.76 5.79
N ALA A 168 34.08 5.90 6.43
CA ALA A 168 33.13 6.99 6.59
C ALA A 168 32.76 7.64 5.25
N ALA A 169 33.75 7.81 4.36
CA ALA A 169 33.53 8.36 3.03
C ALA A 169 32.61 7.46 2.18
N ASP A 170 32.86 6.14 2.15
CA ASP A 170 32.07 5.17 1.39
C ASP A 170 30.61 5.07 1.88
N HIS A 171 30.41 5.08 3.20
CA HIS A 171 29.08 5.10 3.79
C HIS A 171 28.34 6.41 3.47
N PHE A 172 29.02 7.55 3.58
CA PHE A 172 28.44 8.85 3.28
C PHE A 172 28.03 8.98 1.80
N GLU A 173 28.86 8.49 0.88
CA GLU A 173 28.55 8.46 -0.54
C GLU A 173 27.32 7.59 -0.84
N THR A 174 27.25 6.41 -0.21
CA THR A 174 26.13 5.48 -0.36
C THR A 174 24.81 6.07 0.16
N LEU A 175 24.84 6.71 1.33
CA LEU A 175 23.67 7.39 1.92
C LEU A 175 23.17 8.53 1.03
N THR A 176 24.11 9.29 0.44
CA THR A 176 23.78 10.41 -0.45
C THR A 176 23.09 9.92 -1.72
N LYS A 177 23.62 8.86 -2.35
CA LYS A 177 22.99 8.23 -3.53
C LYS A 177 21.58 7.70 -3.23
N ALA A 178 21.38 7.09 -2.07
CA ALA A 178 20.07 6.61 -1.65
C ALA A 178 19.08 7.77 -1.45
N TYR A 179 19.51 8.84 -0.79
CA TYR A 179 18.67 10.02 -0.56
C TYR A 179 18.32 10.75 -1.86
N GLU A 180 19.23 10.87 -2.82
CA GLU A 180 18.96 11.52 -4.11
C GLU A 180 17.83 10.85 -4.88
N VAL A 181 17.78 9.52 -4.87
CA VAL A 181 16.73 8.75 -5.54
C VAL A 181 15.42 8.80 -4.74
N LEU A 182 15.48 8.70 -3.42
CA LEU A 182 14.29 8.60 -2.57
C LEU A 182 13.63 9.95 -2.24
N ARG A 183 14.36 11.07 -2.33
CA ARG A 183 13.79 12.40 -2.08
C ARG A 183 13.00 12.95 -3.26
N ASP A 184 13.28 12.47 -4.47
CA ASP A 184 12.61 12.88 -5.69
C ASP A 184 11.41 11.95 -5.93
N PRO A 185 10.17 12.46 -5.93
CA PRO A 185 8.99 11.61 -6.08
C PRO A 185 8.97 10.80 -7.37
N GLU A 186 9.51 11.33 -8.46
CA GLU A 186 9.53 10.65 -9.76
C GLU A 186 10.61 9.57 -9.80
N MET A 187 11.80 9.85 -9.26
CA MET A 187 12.86 8.84 -9.15
C MET A 187 12.52 7.75 -8.13
N ARG A 188 11.91 8.12 -7.01
CA ARG A 188 11.38 7.21 -5.99
C ARG A 188 10.33 6.30 -6.59
N LEU A 189 9.38 6.86 -7.36
CA LEU A 189 8.38 6.07 -8.06
C LEU A 189 9.01 5.12 -9.07
N ARG A 190 9.97 5.57 -9.90
CA ARG A 190 10.67 4.69 -10.86
C ARG A 190 11.50 3.61 -10.16
N TYR A 191 12.10 3.95 -9.03
CA TYR A 191 12.84 3.02 -8.19
C TYR A 191 11.90 1.98 -7.59
N ASP A 192 10.77 2.41 -7.01
CA ASP A 192 9.78 1.53 -6.40
C ASP A 192 9.07 0.67 -7.45
N GLN A 193 8.84 1.19 -8.66
CA GLN A 193 8.34 0.42 -9.80
C GLN A 193 9.33 -0.64 -10.30
N ARG A 194 10.63 -0.45 -10.05
CA ARG A 194 11.69 -1.35 -10.54
C ARG A 194 12.18 -2.34 -9.48
N PHE A 195 12.05 -2.00 -8.20
CA PHE A 195 12.66 -2.72 -7.07
C PHE A 195 11.73 -2.91 -5.86
N GLY A 196 10.49 -2.40 -5.89
CA GLY A 196 9.50 -2.59 -4.83
C GLY A 196 9.15 -4.05 -4.56
N ASP A 197 9.23 -4.89 -5.59
CA ASP A 197 9.03 -6.35 -5.53
C ASP A 197 10.18 -7.10 -4.80
N GLU A 198 11.30 -6.43 -4.52
CA GLU A 198 12.56 -7.07 -4.12
C GLU A 198 13.09 -6.67 -2.73
N ARG A 199 12.25 -6.06 -1.87
CA ARG A 199 12.62 -5.61 -0.50
C ARG A 199 11.95 -6.29 0.71
N ALA A 200 10.80 -6.92 0.52
CA ALA A 200 10.07 -7.73 1.50
C ALA A 200 10.68 -9.14 1.84
N ALA A 201 11.98 -9.37 1.56
CA ALA A 201 12.72 -10.61 1.85
C ALA A 201 13.19 -10.67 3.29
#